data_AF-A0A956GVP0-F1
#
_entry.id   AF-A0A956GVP0-F1
#
_cell.length_a   1.000
_cell.length_b   1.000
_cell.length_c   1.000
_cell.angle_alpha   90.00
_cell.angle_beta   90.00
_cell.angle_gamma   90.00
#
_symmetry.space_group_name_H-M   'P 1'
#
loop_
_entity.id
_entity.type
_entity.pdbx_description
1 polymer ?
#
loop_
_entity_poly.entity_id
_entity_poly.type
_entity_poly.pdbx_seq_one_letter_code
_entity_poly.pdbx_strand_id
1 'polypeptide(L)'
;MTRTRFTYERLVELVDGDHELIARLVDEGEIERRDDDVAVVDVDRVLVARTLVRELEIDWPGVEVILRLLGELDAARRRIAELERGGE
;
A
#
# COMPACT_ATOMS: atom_id res chain seq x y z
N MET A 1 -8.72 -5.72 -1.35
CA MET A 1 -7.31 -5.63 -1.73
C MET A 1 -6.59 -6.88 -1.27
N THR A 2 -5.70 -7.40 -2.10
CA THR A 2 -5.08 -8.73 -1.93
C THR A 2 -3.71 -8.57 -1.30
N ARG A 3 -3.62 -8.77 0.02
CA ARG A 3 -2.33 -8.87 0.70
C ARG A 3 -1.58 -10.09 0.20
N THR A 4 -0.40 -9.87 -0.35
CA THR A 4 0.42 -10.90 -1.00
C THR A 4 1.76 -11.01 -0.29
N ARG A 5 2.30 -12.22 -0.21
CA ARG A 5 3.64 -12.47 0.32
C ARG A 5 4.68 -12.17 -0.74
N PHE A 6 5.66 -11.36 -0.40
CA PHE A 6 6.79 -10.99 -1.25
C PHE A 6 8.09 -11.28 -0.52
N THR A 7 9.13 -11.70 -1.24
CA THR A 7 10.50 -11.63 -0.74
C THR A 7 11.01 -10.19 -0.85
N TYR A 8 12.03 -9.83 -0.08
CA TYR A 8 12.65 -8.50 -0.21
C TYR A 8 13.11 -8.20 -1.66
N GLU A 9 13.75 -9.16 -2.33
CA GLU A 9 14.19 -9.02 -3.73
C GLU A 9 13.04 -8.63 -4.67
N ARG A 10 11.88 -9.28 -4.52
CA ARG A 10 10.69 -8.96 -5.31
C ARG A 10 10.10 -7.59 -4.99
N LEU A 11 10.24 -7.10 -3.76
CA LEU A 11 9.84 -5.73 -3.43
C LEU A 11 10.74 -4.72 -4.12
N VAL A 12 12.05 -4.95 -4.13
CA VAL A 12 13.03 -4.11 -4.82
C VAL A 12 12.71 -4.04 -6.31
N GLU A 13 12.38 -5.16 -6.96
CA GLU A 13 11.90 -5.17 -8.35
C GLU A 13 10.61 -4.35 -8.53
N LEU A 14 9.64 -4.49 -7.63
CA LEU A 14 8.34 -3.81 -7.71
C LEU A 14 8.45 -2.27 -7.67
N VAL A 15 9.42 -1.77 -6.90
CA VAL A 15 9.68 -0.34 -6.74
C VAL A 15 10.81 0.19 -7.64
N ASP A 16 11.26 -0.60 -8.62
CA ASP A 16 12.40 -0.27 -9.50
C ASP A 16 13.67 0.14 -8.73
N GLY A 17 14.02 -0.60 -7.69
CA GLY A 17 15.24 -0.37 -6.91
C GLY A 17 15.14 0.72 -5.84
N ASP A 18 13.95 1.28 -5.58
CA ASP A 18 13.76 2.35 -4.61
C ASP A 18 13.71 1.83 -3.16
N HIS A 19 14.88 1.58 -2.59
CA HIS A 19 15.02 1.10 -1.21
C HIS A 19 14.52 2.11 -0.17
N GLU A 20 14.56 3.42 -0.46
CA GLU A 20 14.04 4.44 0.45
C GLU A 20 12.52 4.33 0.53
N LEU A 21 11.84 4.19 -0.61
CA LEU A 21 10.40 3.98 -0.65
C LEU A 21 9.98 2.74 0.13
N ILE A 22 10.71 1.63 0.00
CA ILE A 22 10.44 0.41 0.80
C ILE A 22 10.58 0.71 2.29
N ALA A 23 11.64 1.40 2.71
CA ALA A 23 11.85 1.72 4.12
C ALA A 23 10.69 2.55 4.69
N ARG A 24 10.24 3.57 3.95
CA ARG A 24 9.11 4.39 4.40
C ARG A 24 7.78 3.64 4.44
N LEU A 25 7.52 2.77 3.46
CA LEU A 25 6.33 1.93 3.46
C LEU A 25 6.33 0.88 4.57
N VAL A 26 7.51 0.47 5.07
CA VAL A 26 7.62 -0.34 6.28
C VAL A 26 7.29 0.50 7.52
N ASP A 27 7.81 1.72 7.62
CA ASP A 27 7.56 2.61 8.76
C ASP A 27 6.07 2.96 8.90
N GLU A 28 5.37 3.14 7.78
CA GLU A 28 3.91 3.35 7.72
C GLU A 28 3.08 2.06 7.91
N GLY A 29 3.73 0.90 8.01
CA GLY A 29 3.06 -0.39 8.19
C GLY A 29 2.34 -0.91 6.94
N GLU A 30 2.56 -0.30 5.77
CA GLU A 30 2.05 -0.78 4.48
C GLU A 30 2.78 -2.03 3.99
N ILE A 31 4.03 -2.21 4.43
CA ILE A 31 4.82 -3.43 4.27
C ILE A 31 5.06 -4.05 5.65
N GLU A 32 4.38 -5.16 5.93
CA GLU A 32 4.58 -5.92 7.17
C GLU A 32 5.72 -6.94 6.98
N ARG A 33 6.86 -6.74 7.64
CA ARG A 33 7.93 -7.75 7.67
C ARG A 33 7.51 -8.97 8.47
N ARG A 34 7.82 -10.17 7.98
CA ARG A 34 7.69 -11.46 8.66
C ARG A 34 9.07 -12.10 8.81
N ASP A 35 9.13 -13.17 9.61
CA ASP A 35 10.35 -13.98 9.72
C ASP A 35 10.74 -14.55 8.33
N ASP A 36 12.05 -14.77 8.12
CA ASP A 36 12.64 -15.33 6.90
C ASP A 36 12.55 -14.48 5.62
N ASP A 37 12.83 -13.16 5.68
CA ASP A 37 12.92 -12.24 4.52
C ASP A 37 11.64 -12.10 3.68
N VAL A 38 10.51 -12.57 4.21
CA VAL A 38 9.19 -12.43 3.60
C VAL A 38 8.47 -11.23 4.19
N ALA A 39 7.86 -10.43 3.35
CA ALA A 39 6.96 -9.34 3.74
C ALA A 39 5.55 -9.61 3.22
N VAL A 40 4.54 -9.21 3.98
CA VAL A 40 3.14 -9.16 3.55
C VAL A 40 2.84 -7.75 3.11
N VAL A 41 2.39 -7.62 1.87
CA VAL A 41 2.30 -6.32 1.20
C VAL A 41 0.98 -6.20 0.45
N ASP A 42 0.40 -5.00 0.52
CA ASP A 42 -0.66 -4.60 -0.40
C ASP A 42 -0.03 -4.01 -1.67
N VAL A 43 0.05 -4.81 -2.74
CA VAL A 43 0.77 -4.46 -3.97
C VAL A 43 0.20 -3.18 -4.60
N ASP A 44 -1.11 -3.02 -4.58
CA ASP A 44 -1.76 -1.85 -5.16
C ASP A 44 -1.31 -0.58 -4.46
N ARG A 45 -1.18 -0.63 -3.13
CA ARG A 45 -0.71 0.52 -2.35
C ARG A 45 0.76 0.86 -2.58
N VAL A 46 1.63 -0.14 -2.73
CA VAL A 46 3.04 0.09 -3.06
C VAL A 46 3.17 0.75 -4.42
N LEU A 47 2.42 0.28 -5.42
CA LEU A 47 2.43 0.87 -6.76
C LEU A 47 1.89 2.29 -6.76
N VAL A 48 0.81 2.56 -6.03
CA VAL A 48 0.28 3.92 -5.86
C VAL A 48 1.33 4.83 -5.23
N ALA A 49 1.96 4.41 -4.12
CA ALA A 49 3.00 5.20 -3.46
C ALA A 49 4.16 5.51 -4.41
N ARG A 50 4.62 4.52 -5.18
CA ARG A 50 5.66 4.68 -6.20
C ARG A 50 5.25 5.72 -7.26
N THR A 51 4.05 5.64 -7.81
CA THR A 51 3.56 6.59 -8.81
C THR A 51 3.46 8.01 -8.24
N LEU A 52 2.95 8.16 -7.01
CA LEU A 52 2.85 9.47 -6.35
C LEU A 52 4.24 10.12 -6.19
N VAL A 53 5.23 9.35 -5.76
CA VAL A 53 6.61 9.85 -5.56
C VAL A 53 7.32 10.11 -6.89
N ARG A 54 7.31 9.15 -7.82
CA ARG A 54 8.20 9.16 -8.99
C ARG A 54 7.60 9.82 -10.22
N GLU A 55 6.29 9.70 -10.41
CA GLU A 55 5.63 10.22 -11.61
C GLU A 55 4.94 11.55 -11.36
N LEU A 56 4.40 11.74 -10.15
CA LEU A 56 3.65 12.92 -9.77
C LEU A 56 4.45 13.89 -8.89
N GLU A 57 5.69 13.52 -8.53
CA GLU A 57 6.62 14.33 -7.73
C GLU A 57 6.00 14.83 -6.41
N ILE A 58 5.10 14.04 -5.83
CA ILE A 58 4.46 14.35 -4.56
C ILE A 58 5.43 14.03 -3.44
N ASP A 59 5.54 14.95 -2.49
CA ASP A 59 6.35 14.73 -1.30
C ASP A 59 5.76 13.64 -0.40
N TRP A 60 6.60 13.07 0.45
CA TRP A 60 6.18 11.97 1.31
C TRP A 60 4.97 12.31 2.22
N PRO A 61 4.88 13.50 2.86
CA PRO A 61 3.68 13.87 3.61
C PRO A 61 2.41 13.86 2.75
N GLY A 62 2.48 14.30 1.49
CA GLY A 62 1.37 14.20 0.55
C GLY A 62 0.99 12.74 0.24
N VAL A 63 1.99 11.87 0.07
CA VAL A 63 1.77 10.43 -0.16
C VAL A 63 1.05 9.78 1.03
N GLU A 64 1.48 10.04 2.27
CA GLU A 64 0.84 9.52 3.49
C GLU A 64 -0.65 9.89 3.55
N VAL A 65 -0.97 11.17 3.29
CA VAL A 65 -2.36 11.66 3.27
C VAL A 65 -3.18 10.91 2.23
N ILE A 66 -2.65 10.73 1.02
CA ILE A 66 -3.38 10.06 -0.07
C ILE A 66 -3.60 8.58 0.26
N LEU A 67 -2.58 7.87 0.74
CA LEU A 67 -2.70 6.46 1.13
C LEU A 67 -3.73 6.25 2.24
N ARG A 68 -3.77 7.16 3.22
CA ARG A 68 -4.78 7.17 4.27
C ARG A 68 -6.18 7.38 3.71
N LEU A 69 -6.39 8.38 2.85
CA LEU A 69 -7.69 8.67 2.24
C LEU A 69 -8.19 7.50 1.39
N LEU A 70 -7.30 6.80 0.68
CA LEU A 70 -7.65 5.59 -0.05
C LEU A 70 -8.14 4.47 0.89
N GLY A 71 -7.50 4.31 2.05
CA GLY A 71 -7.94 3.36 3.06
C GLY A 71 -9.31 3.70 3.67
N GLU A 72 -9.56 4.98 3.94
CA GLU A 72 -10.85 5.48 4.42
C GLU A 72 -11.95 5.30 3.37
N LEU A 73 -11.65 5.56 2.10
CA LEU A 73 -12.57 5.35 0.97
C LEU A 73 -12.95 3.87 0.81
N ASP A 74 -11.97 2.97 0.89
CA ASP A 74 -12.24 1.53 0.81
C ASP A 74 -13.06 1.03 2.00
N ALA A 75 -12.83 1.56 3.19
CA ALA A 75 -13.66 1.26 4.35
C ALA A 75 -15.10 1.75 4.15
N ALA A 76 -15.29 2.96 3.61
CA ALA A 76 -16.62 3.48 3.28
C ALA A 76 -17.33 2.64 2.21
N ARG A 77 -16.64 2.26 1.14
CA ARG A 77 -17.18 1.37 0.09
C ARG A 77 -17.61 0.02 0.63
N ARG A 78 -16.83 -0.59 1.53
CA ARG A 78 -17.21 -1.85 2.20
C ARG A 78 -18.50 -1.71 3.01
N ARG A 79 -18.64 -0.62 3.79
CA ARG A 79 -19.84 -0.35 4.58
C ARG A 79 -21.08 -0.17 3.70
N ILE A 80 -20.96 0.53 2.57
CA ILE A 80 -22.06 0.69 1.61
C ILE A 80 -22.49 -0.67 1.06
N ALA A 81 -21.52 -1.49 0.60
CA ALA A 81 -21.82 -2.80 0.05
C ALA A 81 -22.44 -3.77 1.09
N GLU A 82 -22.12 -3.61 2.37
CA GLU A 82 -22.77 -4.36 3.47
C GLU A 82 -24.22 -3.93 3.68
N LEU A 83 -24.50 -2.61 3.64
CA LEU A 83 -25.86 -2.08 3.73
C LEU A 83 -26.74 -2.50 2.56
N GLU A 84 -26.18 -2.51 1.35
CA GLU A 84 -26.89 -2.95 0.13
C GLU A 84 -27.26 -4.45 0.17
N ARG A 85 -26.42 -5.30 0.79
CA ARG A 85 -26.71 -6.74 0.95
C ARG A 85 -27.66 -7.06 2.11
N GLY A 86 -27.76 -6.18 3.10
CA GLY A 86 -28.62 -6.38 4.27
C GLY A 86 -30.05 -5.84 4.10
N GLY A 87 -30.36 -5.24 2.95
CA GLY A 87 -31.67 -4.67 2.61
C GLY A 87 -32.57 -5.56 1.77
N GLU A 88 -32.22 -6.85 1.57
CA GLU A 88 -33.03 -7.87 0.88
C GLU A 88 -33.74 -8.81 1.85
#